data_AF-A0A1B9KS56-F1
#
_entry.id   AF-A0A1B9KS56-F1
#
_cell.length_a   1.000
_cell.length_b   1.000
_cell.length_c   1.000
_cell.angle_alpha   90.00
_cell.angle_beta   90.00
_cell.angle_gamma   90.00
#
_symmetry.space_group_name_H-M   'P 1'
#
loop_
_entity.id
_entity.type
_entity.pdbx_description
1 polymer ?
#
loop_
_entity_poly.entity_id
_entity_poly.type
_entity_poly.pdbx_seq_one_letter_code
_entity_poly.pdbx_strand_id
1 'polypeptide(L)'
;MDRNKMRSLIAFNKPYNVITQFSPHEKYQTLKDFISLPKFYPAGRLDTDSEGLLLLTNDGKLQSKISSPKFKLPKTYWVQVEGVISQQAIDKLAQGVQLKEFYTAPAIATKLEAPTNLWQRVPPIRERKAISKLVQH
;
A
#
# COMPACT_ATOMS: atom_id res chain seq x y z
N MET A 1 -21.53 29.29 -3.42
CA MET A 1 -20.40 28.50 -2.89
C MET A 1 -20.95 27.58 -1.81
N ASP A 2 -21.18 26.30 -2.15
CA ASP A 2 -21.80 25.32 -1.25
C ASP A 2 -20.90 25.00 -0.06
N ARG A 3 -21.25 25.53 1.12
CA ARG A 3 -20.56 25.26 2.38
C ARG A 3 -20.88 23.89 2.98
N ASN A 4 -21.67 23.05 2.30
CA ASN A 4 -22.17 21.79 2.86
C ASN A 4 -21.91 20.55 1.98
N LYS A 5 -20.80 20.54 1.22
CA LYS A 5 -20.38 19.31 0.53
C LYS A 5 -19.93 18.28 1.59
N MET A 6 -20.71 17.22 1.80
CA MET A 6 -20.31 16.12 2.68
C MET A 6 -18.96 15.57 2.24
N ARG A 7 -18.00 15.64 3.16
CA ARG A 7 -16.67 15.05 2.99
C ARG A 7 -16.77 13.59 3.36
N SER A 8 -16.37 12.72 2.45
CA SER A 8 -16.44 11.29 2.64
C SER A 8 -15.10 10.65 2.37
N LEU A 9 -14.81 9.60 3.12
CA LEU A 9 -13.61 8.80 2.99
C LEU A 9 -14.02 7.34 2.84
N ILE A 10 -13.46 6.66 1.85
CA ILE A 10 -13.61 5.23 1.64
C ILE A 10 -12.29 4.57 2.01
N ALA A 11 -12.35 3.55 2.86
CA ALA A 11 -11.27 2.61 3.05
C ALA A 11 -11.51 1.41 2.14
N PHE A 12 -10.66 1.25 1.13
CA PHE A 12 -10.75 0.16 0.17
C PHE A 12 -9.58 -0.79 0.36
N ASN A 13 -9.85 -2.07 0.55
CA ASN A 13 -8.81 -3.09 0.50
C ASN A 13 -8.54 -3.45 -0.97
N LYS A 14 -7.55 -2.80 -1.59
CA LYS A 14 -7.21 -2.97 -3.01
C LYS A 14 -6.68 -4.39 -3.24
N PRO A 15 -7.29 -5.19 -4.13
CA PRO A 15 -6.75 -6.48 -4.50
C PRO A 15 -5.45 -6.38 -5.29
N TYR A 16 -4.72 -7.50 -5.38
CA TYR A 16 -3.57 -7.64 -6.26
C TYR A 16 -3.95 -7.48 -7.73
N ASN A 17 -3.00 -7.04 -8.56
CA ASN A 17 -3.19 -6.82 -10.01
C ASN A 17 -4.26 -5.77 -10.38
N VAL A 18 -4.62 -4.89 -9.44
CA VAL A 18 -5.50 -3.74 -9.69
C VAL A 18 -4.67 -2.47 -9.72
N ILE A 19 -4.75 -1.69 -10.80
CA ILE A 19 -4.07 -0.40 -10.92
C ILE A 19 -4.80 0.69 -10.13
N THR A 20 -4.05 1.56 -9.44
CA THR A 20 -4.59 2.69 -8.66
C THR A 20 -4.99 3.86 -9.57
N GLN A 21 -6.00 3.66 -10.40
CA GLN A 21 -6.63 4.67 -11.25
C GLN A 21 -8.07 4.27 -11.60
N PHE A 22 -8.89 5.23 -12.05
CA PHE A 22 -10.26 4.98 -12.54
C PHE A 22 -10.37 4.91 -14.07
N SER A 23 -9.38 5.43 -14.79
CA SER A 23 -9.34 5.35 -16.25
C SER A 23 -9.06 3.92 -16.69
N PRO A 24 -9.67 3.46 -17.81
CA PRO A 24 -9.40 2.13 -18.36
C PRO A 24 -7.90 1.86 -18.53
N HIS A 25 -7.50 0.61 -18.35
CA HIS A 25 -6.13 0.15 -18.55
C HIS A 25 -6.14 -1.15 -19.37
N GLU A 26 -5.19 -1.30 -20.28
CA GLU A 26 -5.20 -2.37 -21.29
C GLU A 26 -5.07 -3.78 -20.68
N LYS A 27 -4.27 -3.89 -19.61
CA LYS A 27 -3.88 -5.19 -19.03
C LYS A 27 -4.48 -5.51 -17.67
N TYR A 28 -4.80 -4.49 -16.87
CA TYR A 28 -5.09 -4.65 -15.45
C TYR A 28 -6.45 -4.06 -15.13
N GLN A 29 -7.14 -4.65 -14.16
CA GLN A 29 -8.35 -4.05 -13.60
C GLN A 29 -8.02 -2.74 -12.90
N THR A 30 -9.02 -1.89 -12.77
CA THR A 30 -8.93 -0.52 -12.28
C THR A 30 -9.81 -0.34 -11.05
N LEU A 31 -9.70 0.80 -10.37
CA LEU A 31 -10.59 1.12 -9.24
C LEU A 31 -12.07 1.20 -9.66
N LYS A 32 -12.34 1.50 -10.95
CA LYS A 32 -13.70 1.60 -11.49
C LYS A 32 -14.44 0.26 -11.46
N ASP A 33 -13.71 -0.85 -11.51
CA ASP A 33 -14.28 -2.20 -11.47
C ASP A 33 -14.79 -2.59 -10.06
N PHE A 34 -14.35 -1.87 -9.02
CA PHE A 34 -14.71 -2.14 -7.62
C PHE A 34 -15.50 -1.00 -6.97
N ILE A 35 -15.38 0.22 -7.48
CA ILE A 35 -15.93 1.43 -6.88
C ILE A 35 -16.78 2.16 -7.92
N SER A 36 -18.10 2.05 -7.78
CA SER A 36 -19.08 2.72 -8.63
C SER A 36 -19.41 4.16 -8.20
N LEU A 37 -18.88 4.60 -7.05
CA LEU A 37 -19.15 5.93 -6.50
C LEU A 37 -18.41 7.02 -7.30
N PRO A 38 -19.14 7.97 -7.92
CA PRO A 38 -18.53 9.03 -8.71
C PRO A 38 -17.82 10.05 -7.81
N LYS A 39 -16.86 10.79 -8.41
CA LYS A 39 -16.14 11.90 -7.75
C LYS A 39 -15.30 11.51 -6.53
N PHE A 40 -14.97 10.23 -6.38
CA PHE A 40 -13.95 9.77 -5.45
C PHE A 40 -12.62 9.59 -6.18
N TYR A 41 -11.54 9.99 -5.53
CA TYR A 41 -10.18 9.88 -6.06
C TYR A 41 -9.29 9.23 -5.02
N PRO A 42 -8.30 8.42 -5.45
CA PRO A 42 -7.33 7.86 -4.52
C PRO A 42 -6.55 8.97 -3.81
N ALA A 43 -6.49 8.85 -2.49
CA ALA A 43 -5.74 9.70 -1.58
C ALA A 43 -4.42 9.00 -1.24
N GLY A 44 -3.52 8.99 -2.22
CA GLY A 44 -2.28 8.21 -2.20
C GLY A 44 -2.21 7.22 -3.35
N ARG A 45 -1.17 6.40 -3.35
CA ARG A 45 -0.93 5.38 -4.36
C ARG A 45 -0.55 4.08 -3.68
N LEU A 46 -1.07 2.98 -4.22
CA LEU A 46 -0.63 1.63 -3.93
C LEU A 46 -0.29 0.99 -5.28
N ASP A 47 0.84 0.29 -5.35
CA ASP A 47 1.31 -0.26 -6.62
C ASP A 47 0.40 -1.38 -7.13
N THR A 48 0.43 -1.64 -8.43
CA THR A 48 -0.43 -2.64 -9.08
C THR A 48 -0.22 -4.03 -8.48
N ASP A 49 1.02 -4.34 -8.12
CA ASP A 49 1.46 -5.60 -7.52
C ASP A 49 1.38 -5.63 -5.98
N SER A 50 0.84 -4.57 -5.37
CA SER A 50 0.56 -4.48 -3.94
C SER A 50 -0.91 -4.71 -3.62
N GLU A 51 -1.19 -5.06 -2.37
CA GLU A 51 -2.53 -5.27 -1.82
C GLU A 51 -2.71 -4.51 -0.52
N GLY A 52 -3.94 -4.23 -0.13
CA GLY A 52 -4.24 -3.63 1.18
C GLY A 52 -4.91 -2.28 1.11
N LEU A 53 -4.77 -1.52 2.19
CA LEU A 53 -5.52 -0.29 2.41
C LEU A 53 -5.15 0.81 1.39
N LEU A 54 -6.14 1.21 0.60
CA LEU A 54 -6.14 2.40 -0.23
C LEU A 54 -7.29 3.30 0.23
N LEU A 55 -6.98 4.56 0.53
CA LEU A 55 -7.98 5.56 0.87
C LEU A 55 -8.46 6.28 -0.38
N LEU A 56 -9.76 6.54 -0.46
CA LEU A 56 -10.34 7.40 -1.51
C LEU A 56 -11.20 8.48 -0.88
N THR A 57 -11.18 9.68 -1.45
CA THR A 57 -12.00 10.79 -0.96
C THR A 57 -12.56 11.65 -2.09
N ASN A 58 -13.68 12.32 -1.81
CA ASN A 58 -14.31 13.31 -2.67
C ASN A 58 -13.92 14.77 -2.34
N ASP A 59 -13.00 14.96 -1.38
CA ASP A 59 -12.44 16.24 -0.96
C ASP A 59 -10.96 16.36 -1.38
N GLY A 60 -10.69 17.25 -2.34
CA GLY A 60 -9.33 17.49 -2.84
C GLY A 60 -8.35 18.03 -1.79
N LYS A 61 -8.83 18.75 -0.75
CA LYS A 61 -7.96 19.21 0.34
C LYS A 61 -7.49 18.03 1.19
N LEU A 62 -8.41 17.12 1.51
CA LEU A 62 -8.09 15.91 2.26
C LEU A 62 -7.20 14.96 1.43
N GLN A 63 -7.51 14.81 0.14
CA GLN A 63 -6.68 14.03 -0.79
C GLN A 63 -5.24 14.54 -0.77
N SER A 64 -5.02 15.84 -1.01
CA SER A 64 -3.70 16.47 -1.01
C SER A 64 -2.99 16.31 0.33
N LYS A 65 -3.72 16.44 1.45
CA LYS A 65 -3.16 16.23 2.79
C LYS A 65 -2.67 14.81 3.01
N ILE A 66 -3.39 13.81 2.51
CA ILE A 66 -3.00 12.40 2.67
C ILE A 66 -1.86 12.02 1.72
N SER A 67 -1.92 12.46 0.46
CA SER A 67 -0.99 12.03 -0.57
C SER A 67 0.32 12.82 -0.59
N SER A 68 0.35 14.04 -0.03
CA SER A 68 1.52 14.90 -0.13
C SER A 68 2.68 14.39 0.73
N PRO A 69 3.89 14.21 0.15
CA PRO A 69 5.09 13.84 0.90
C PRO A 69 5.44 14.81 2.03
N LYS A 70 4.96 16.06 1.95
CA LYS A 70 5.17 17.09 2.97
C LYS A 70 4.65 16.67 4.34
N PHE A 71 3.54 15.94 4.39
CA PHE A 71 2.92 15.54 5.66
C PHE A 71 3.52 14.27 6.26
N LYS A 72 4.40 13.56 5.52
CA LYS A 72 5.13 12.36 5.98
C LYS A 72 4.24 11.39 6.80
N LEU A 73 3.01 11.18 6.34
CA LEU A 73 2.10 10.28 7.04
C LEU A 73 2.70 8.87 7.04
N PRO A 74 2.76 8.21 8.21
CA PRO A 74 3.37 6.90 8.31
C PRO A 74 2.59 5.86 7.51
N LYS A 75 3.30 4.87 6.96
CA LYS A 75 2.68 3.82 6.16
C LYS A 75 3.19 2.47 6.62
N THR A 76 2.30 1.69 7.22
CA THR A 76 2.66 0.37 7.74
C THR A 76 2.30 -0.71 6.73
N TYR A 77 3.29 -1.51 6.35
CA TYR A 77 3.16 -2.58 5.36
C TYR A 77 3.52 -3.92 5.95
N TRP A 78 2.83 -4.99 5.54
CA TRP A 78 3.31 -6.36 5.71
C TRP A 78 3.93 -6.84 4.41
N VAL A 79 5.20 -7.19 4.46
CA VAL A 79 6.00 -7.62 3.31
C VAL A 79 6.38 -9.07 3.49
N GLN A 80 6.11 -9.88 2.47
CA GLN A 80 6.54 -11.27 2.45
C GLN A 80 7.86 -11.38 1.69
N VAL A 81 8.88 -12.00 2.29
CA VAL A 81 10.18 -12.23 1.64
C VAL A 81 10.43 -13.71 1.41
N GLU A 82 11.24 -14.02 0.39
CA GLU A 82 11.71 -15.38 0.15
C GLU A 82 12.73 -15.80 1.22
N GLY A 83 12.57 -17.01 1.76
CA GLY A 83 13.46 -17.55 2.78
C GLY A 83 13.20 -17.02 4.19
N VAL A 84 14.17 -17.28 5.08
CA VAL A 84 14.20 -16.71 6.43
C VAL A 84 15.05 -15.46 6.40
N ILE A 85 14.46 -14.30 6.71
CA ILE A 85 15.24 -13.07 6.83
C ILE A 85 16.13 -13.11 8.07
N SER A 86 17.40 -12.74 7.91
CA SER A 86 18.36 -12.62 9.00
C SER A 86 18.19 -11.31 9.76
N GLN A 87 18.60 -11.29 11.03
CA GLN A 87 18.59 -10.06 11.83
C GLN A 87 19.45 -8.97 11.18
N GLN A 88 20.61 -9.33 10.63
CA GLN A 88 21.48 -8.39 9.92
C GLN A 88 20.78 -7.72 8.73
N ALA A 89 19.93 -8.44 7.99
CA ALA A 89 19.17 -7.85 6.89
C ALA A 89 18.08 -6.89 7.40
N ILE A 90 17.42 -7.21 8.52
CA ILE A 90 16.46 -6.33 9.19
C ILE A 90 17.15 -5.04 9.64
N ASP A 91 18.32 -5.14 10.27
CA ASP A 91 19.06 -3.97 10.77
C ASP A 91 19.50 -3.06 9.62
N LYS A 92 19.94 -3.63 8.49
CA LYS A 92 20.24 -2.86 7.27
C LYS A 92 19.01 -2.12 6.72
N LEU A 93 17.86 -2.78 6.68
CA LEU A 93 16.60 -2.13 6.26
C LEU A 93 16.23 -0.99 7.21
N ALA A 94 16.39 -1.19 8.51
CA ALA A 94 16.05 -0.20 9.52
C ALA A 94 16.95 1.06 9.44
N GLN A 95 18.24 0.88 9.12
CA GLN A 95 19.20 1.98 8.96
C GLN A 95 19.05 2.74 7.64
N GLY A 96 18.29 2.20 6.69
CA GLY A 96 18.20 2.70 5.34
C GLY A 96 19.23 2.03 4.42
N VAL A 97 18.80 1.68 3.22
CA VAL A 97 19.60 0.94 2.24
C VAL A 97 19.97 1.83 1.06
N GLN A 98 21.17 1.61 0.51
CA GLN A 98 21.60 2.26 -0.71
C GLN A 98 20.86 1.67 -1.90
N LEU A 99 20.07 2.49 -2.58
CA LEU A 99 19.55 2.23 -3.91
C LEU A 99 20.46 2.92 -4.94
N LYS A 100 20.22 2.67 -6.23
CA LYS A 100 21.08 3.15 -7.33
C LYS A 100 21.46 4.63 -7.22
N GLU A 101 20.49 5.48 -6.88
CA GLU A 101 20.65 6.94 -6.92
C GLU A 101 20.53 7.63 -5.55
N PHE A 102 20.04 6.92 -4.52
CA PHE A 102 19.80 7.51 -3.20
C PHE A 102 19.77 6.46 -2.09
N TYR A 103 19.86 6.91 -0.84
CA TYR A 103 19.61 6.08 0.34
C TYR A 103 18.16 6.20 0.77
N THR A 104 17.52 5.07 1.08
CA THR A 104 16.20 5.13 1.70
C THR A 104 16.28 5.81 3.07
N ALA A 105 15.18 6.43 3.50
CA ALA A 105 15.08 6.87 4.89
C ALA A 105 15.16 5.65 5.83
N PRO A 106 15.64 5.85 7.07
CA PRO A 106 15.48 4.86 8.13
C PRO A 106 14.01 4.47 8.30
N ALA A 107 13.77 3.21 8.64
CA ALA A 107 12.44 2.67 8.83
C ALA A 107 12.39 1.77 10.06
N ILE A 108 11.18 1.50 10.54
CA ILE A 108 10.99 0.43 11.53
C ILE A 108 10.82 -0.86 10.75
N ALA A 109 11.74 -1.80 10.92
CA ALA A 109 11.68 -3.13 10.33
C ALA A 109 11.60 -4.18 11.44
N THR A 110 10.59 -5.05 11.40
CA THR A 110 10.43 -6.11 12.41
C THR A 110 9.94 -7.39 11.75
N LYS A 111 10.57 -8.52 12.09
CA LYS A 111 10.12 -9.85 11.69
C LYS A 111 8.87 -10.21 12.48
N LEU A 112 7.84 -10.65 11.76
CA LEU A 112 6.62 -11.18 12.36
C LEU A 112 6.40 -12.63 11.95
N GLU A 113 5.68 -13.36 12.80
CA GLU A 113 5.02 -14.59 12.41
C GLU A 113 3.93 -14.31 11.38
N ALA A 114 3.59 -15.32 10.58
CA ALA A 114 2.52 -15.17 9.61
C ALA A 114 1.18 -14.97 10.34
N PRO A 115 0.44 -13.88 10.05
CA PRO A 115 -0.88 -13.65 10.62
C PRO A 115 -1.84 -14.78 10.22
N THR A 116 -2.61 -15.28 11.16
CA THR A 116 -3.55 -16.40 10.97
C THR A 116 -4.82 -16.00 10.22
N ASN A 117 -5.21 -14.72 10.28
CA ASN A 117 -6.48 -14.21 9.74
C ASN A 117 -6.29 -13.17 8.61
N LEU A 118 -5.29 -13.36 7.75
CA LEU A 118 -5.14 -12.51 6.55
C LEU A 118 -6.08 -13.01 5.44
N TRP A 119 -6.67 -12.08 4.68
CA TRP A 119 -7.48 -12.45 3.52
C TRP A 119 -6.63 -13.22 2.49
N GLN A 120 -7.28 -14.14 1.76
CA GLN A 120 -6.61 -14.90 0.71
C GLN A 120 -6.29 -13.98 -0.48
N ARG A 121 -5.05 -14.07 -0.97
CA ARG A 121 -4.61 -13.38 -2.18
C ARG A 121 -5.04 -14.15 -3.43
N VAL A 122 -5.40 -13.43 -4.49
CA VAL A 122 -5.69 -14.00 -5.81
C VAL A 122 -4.80 -13.33 -6.88
N PRO A 123 -3.96 -14.08 -7.61
CA PRO A 123 -3.63 -15.48 -7.41
C PRO A 123 -2.83 -15.68 -6.11
N PRO A 124 -2.84 -16.89 -5.52
CA PRO A 124 -2.13 -17.16 -4.27
C PRO A 124 -0.63 -16.85 -4.41
N ILE A 125 -0.01 -16.44 -3.31
CA ILE A 125 1.44 -16.23 -3.24
C ILE A 125 2.12 -17.59 -3.46
N ARG A 126 3.12 -17.65 -4.33
CA ARG A 126 3.90 -18.88 -4.53
C ARG A 126 4.59 -19.23 -3.21
N GLU A 127 4.17 -20.33 -2.58
CA GLU A 127 4.82 -20.86 -1.39
C GLU A 127 6.09 -21.61 -1.77
N ARG A 128 7.24 -21.07 -1.41
CA ARG A 128 8.50 -21.83 -1.33
C ARG A 128 8.84 -21.98 0.15
N LYS A 129 9.26 -23.19 0.55
CA LYS A 129 9.55 -23.53 1.95
C LYS A 129 10.48 -22.48 2.58
N ALA A 130 10.06 -21.97 3.74
CA ALA A 130 10.59 -20.83 4.50
C ALA A 130 10.21 -19.45 3.95
N ILE A 131 9.23 -18.82 4.60
CA ILE A 131 8.77 -17.46 4.33
C ILE A 131 8.86 -16.67 5.64
N SER A 132 9.47 -15.48 5.62
CA SER A 132 9.36 -14.51 6.71
C SER A 132 8.51 -13.32 6.26
N LYS A 133 7.74 -12.75 7.20
CA LYS A 133 7.03 -11.48 6.98
C LYS A 133 7.71 -10.35 7.75
N LEU A 134 7.77 -9.18 7.14
CA LEU A 134 8.34 -7.97 7.70
C LEU A 134 7.28 -6.88 7.79
N VAL A 135 7.34 -6.09 8.85
CA VAL A 135 6.63 -4.81 8.88
C VAL A 135 7.58 -3.68 8.54
N GLN A 136 7.20 -2.81 7.61
CA GLN A 136 7.88 -1.53 7.36
C GLN A 136 6.93 -0.37 7.66
N HIS A 137 7.40 0.68 8.36
CA HIS A 137 6.63 1.90 8.73
C HIS A 137 7.00 3.13 7.89
#